data_AF-A0A938F7W8-F1
#
_entry.id   AF-A0A938F7W8-F1
#
_cell.length_a   1.000
_cell.length_b   1.000
_cell.length_c   1.000
_cell.angle_alpha   90.00
_cell.angle_beta   90.00
_cell.angle_gamma   90.00
#
_symmetry.space_group_name_H-M   'P 1'
#
loop_
_entity.id
_entity.type
_entity.pdbx_description
1 polymer ?
#
loop_
_entity_poly.entity_id
_entity_poly.type
_entity_poly.pdbx_seq_one_letter_code
_entity_poly.pdbx_strand_id
1 'polypeptide(L)'
;MVDLVYPPVVKIVQGLWRYLGLRFTFIGEANIPRNGHAILAINHVGYLDFAIAGTAVLPAGRYVRFMAKKEVFDHPIAGPLMKGMHHISVDRSNGSPSFIAALKALAGGEIVGVFPEATISRTFELKEMKSGVVRLAMESGAPIIPTVVWGSQRIWTKRIKRDFGRKNFPIIVAMAAPYFIEANSDIEAEMGKLRSKLEDLLKIAQSHYPDSGDGEFWQPAKLGGSAPTPEQLVEIIAKEKREREIN
;
A
#
# COMPACT_ATOMS: atom_id res chain seq x y z
N MET A 1 9.12 -16.05 -14.94
CA MET A 1 8.26 -17.22 -14.68
C MET A 1 6.92 -16.96 -15.34
N VAL A 2 6.21 -17.96 -15.86
CA VAL A 2 4.89 -17.73 -16.47
C VAL A 2 3.86 -17.57 -15.36
N ASP A 3 3.24 -16.40 -15.25
CA ASP A 3 2.17 -16.13 -14.28
C ASP A 3 0.86 -16.80 -14.73
N LEU A 4 0.56 -17.99 -14.19
CA LEU A 4 -0.69 -18.72 -14.51
C LEU A 4 -1.87 -18.26 -13.65
N VAL A 5 -1.62 -17.89 -12.40
CA VAL A 5 -2.67 -17.54 -11.42
C VAL A 5 -3.00 -16.05 -11.44
N TYR A 6 -1.99 -15.19 -11.64
CA TYR A 6 -2.17 -13.75 -11.53
C TYR A 6 -3.15 -13.16 -12.57
N PRO A 7 -3.05 -13.46 -13.88
CA PRO A 7 -3.92 -12.82 -14.87
C PRO A 7 -5.42 -13.09 -14.64
N PRO A 8 -5.87 -14.32 -14.32
CA PRO A 8 -7.26 -14.55 -13.90
C PRO A 8 -7.68 -13.75 -12.67
N VAL A 9 -6.83 -13.68 -11.63
CA VAL A 9 -7.13 -12.90 -10.42
C VAL A 9 -7.28 -11.41 -10.75
N VAL A 10 -6.42 -10.86 -11.59
CA VAL A 10 -6.54 -9.47 -12.07
C VAL A 10 -7.88 -9.23 -12.75
N LYS A 11 -8.33 -10.14 -13.61
CA LYS A 11 -9.64 -10.00 -14.29
C LYS A 11 -10.81 -10.01 -13.29
N ILE A 12 -10.76 -10.88 -12.27
CA ILE A 12 -11.78 -10.92 -11.20
C ILE A 12 -11.79 -9.59 -10.43
N VAL A 13 -10.61 -9.10 -10.05
CA VAL A 13 -10.45 -7.83 -9.35
C VAL A 13 -10.97 -6.65 -10.18
N GLN A 14 -10.64 -6.58 -11.47
CA GLN A 14 -11.18 -5.57 -12.38
C GLN A 14 -12.71 -5.69 -12.54
N GLY A 15 -13.26 -6.90 -12.54
CA GLY A 15 -14.70 -7.13 -12.52
C GLY A 15 -15.36 -6.60 -11.25
N LEU A 16 -14.73 -6.82 -10.09
CA LEU A 16 -15.17 -6.25 -8.81
C LEU A 16 -15.14 -4.72 -8.83
N TRP A 17 -14.08 -4.11 -9.37
CA TRP A 17 -14.00 -2.66 -9.54
C TRP A 17 -15.14 -2.09 -10.36
N ARG A 18 -15.45 -2.73 -11.50
CA ARG A 18 -16.60 -2.33 -12.35
C ARG A 18 -17.93 -2.52 -11.63
N TYR A 19 -18.09 -3.62 -10.89
CA TYR A 19 -19.29 -3.87 -10.11
C TYR A 19 -19.51 -2.81 -9.04
N LEU A 20 -18.46 -2.40 -8.31
CA LEU A 20 -18.50 -1.34 -7.30
C LEU A 20 -18.62 0.06 -7.91
N GLY A 21 -18.37 0.19 -9.21
CA GLY A 21 -18.39 1.46 -9.95
C GLY A 21 -17.22 2.38 -9.62
N LEU A 22 -16.08 1.84 -9.17
CA LEU A 22 -14.94 2.65 -8.77
C LEU A 22 -14.44 3.52 -9.92
N ARG A 23 -14.20 4.80 -9.63
CA ARG A 23 -13.69 5.78 -10.61
C ARG A 23 -12.21 6.02 -10.35
N PHE A 24 -11.35 5.41 -11.16
CA PHE A 24 -9.90 5.53 -10.99
C PHE A 24 -9.35 6.77 -11.68
N THR A 25 -8.50 7.50 -10.96
CA THR A 25 -7.56 8.47 -11.52
C THR A 25 -6.15 8.00 -11.19
N PHE A 26 -5.37 7.72 -12.22
CA PHE A 26 -3.95 7.41 -12.07
C PHE A 26 -3.13 8.64 -12.42
N ILE A 27 -2.17 8.98 -11.56
CA ILE A 27 -1.27 10.11 -11.73
C ILE A 27 0.14 9.55 -11.71
N GLY A 28 0.90 9.74 -12.79
CA GLY A 28 2.30 9.32 -12.86
C GLY A 28 2.50 7.82 -13.09
N GLU A 29 1.49 7.11 -13.60
CA GLU A 29 1.59 5.68 -13.97
C GLU A 29 2.64 5.40 -15.04
N ALA A 30 2.97 6.41 -15.86
CA ALA A 30 4.07 6.35 -16.82
C ALA A 30 5.45 6.18 -16.15
N ASN A 31 5.58 6.47 -14.85
CA ASN A 31 6.82 6.27 -14.09
C ASN A 31 7.11 4.78 -13.79
N ILE A 32 6.13 3.90 -14.00
CA ILE A 32 6.31 2.47 -13.77
C ILE A 32 7.18 1.87 -14.89
N PRO A 33 8.33 1.24 -14.56
CA PRO A 33 9.20 0.67 -15.57
C PRO A 33 8.56 -0.55 -16.22
N ARG A 34 8.63 -0.62 -17.55
CA ARG A 34 8.18 -1.78 -18.33
C ARG A 34 9.12 -2.98 -18.17
N ASN A 35 10.40 -2.75 -17.86
CA ASN A 35 11.43 -3.79 -17.71
C ASN A 35 12.28 -3.53 -16.46
N GLY A 36 12.90 -4.58 -15.93
CA GLY A 36 13.72 -4.48 -14.72
C GLY A 36 12.91 -4.39 -13.44
N HIS A 37 13.62 -4.26 -12.32
CA HIS A 37 13.09 -4.27 -10.96
C HIS A 37 12.73 -2.89 -10.45
N ALA A 38 11.79 -2.83 -9.51
CA ALA A 38 11.43 -1.60 -8.78
C ALA A 38 10.76 -1.94 -7.46
N ILE A 39 10.82 -1.00 -6.52
CA ILE A 39 10.10 -1.08 -5.24
C ILE A 39 8.99 -0.04 -5.24
N LEU A 40 7.73 -0.46 -5.17
CA LEU A 40 6.61 0.45 -4.90
C LEU A 40 6.48 0.62 -3.38
N ALA A 41 6.75 1.82 -2.89
CA ALA A 41 6.55 2.20 -1.50
C ALA A 41 5.18 2.86 -1.36
N ILE A 42 4.22 2.16 -0.78
CA ILE A 42 2.79 2.54 -0.82
C ILE A 42 2.33 2.94 0.58
N ASN A 43 1.64 4.07 0.70
CA ASN A 43 0.91 4.37 1.95
C ASN A 43 -0.18 3.32 2.22
N HIS A 44 -0.72 3.26 3.44
CA HIS A 44 -1.72 2.25 3.78
C HIS A 44 -2.92 2.85 4.51
N VAL A 45 -4.06 2.95 3.82
CA VAL A 45 -5.31 3.55 4.33
C VAL A 45 -6.51 2.58 4.26
N GLY A 46 -6.41 1.47 3.52
CA GLY A 46 -7.47 0.47 3.38
C GLY A 46 -6.97 -0.95 3.10
N TYR A 47 -7.84 -1.94 3.27
CA TYR A 47 -7.50 -3.35 3.02
C TYR A 47 -7.29 -3.67 1.54
N LEU A 48 -7.81 -2.84 0.64
CA LEU A 48 -7.76 -3.04 -0.80
C LEU A 48 -6.61 -2.32 -1.50
N ASP A 49 -5.77 -1.59 -0.75
CA ASP A 49 -4.72 -0.75 -1.31
C ASP A 49 -3.77 -1.51 -2.23
N PHE A 50 -3.42 -2.76 -1.87
CA PHE A 50 -2.53 -3.59 -2.69
C PHE A 50 -3.15 -3.89 -4.06
N ALA A 51 -4.43 -4.26 -4.11
CA ALA A 51 -5.12 -4.57 -5.35
C ALA A 51 -5.35 -3.30 -6.20
N ILE A 52 -5.62 -2.17 -5.54
CA ILE A 52 -5.79 -0.85 -6.17
C ILE A 52 -4.46 -0.37 -6.77
N ALA A 53 -3.38 -0.35 -5.99
CA ALA A 53 -2.04 0.02 -6.47
C ALA A 53 -1.57 -0.93 -7.58
N GLY A 54 -1.82 -2.24 -7.44
CA GLY A 54 -1.51 -3.22 -8.46
C GLY A 54 -2.26 -2.97 -9.78
N THR A 55 -3.49 -2.44 -9.71
CA THR A 55 -4.27 -2.06 -10.90
C THR A 55 -3.60 -0.91 -11.67
N ALA A 56 -3.01 0.06 -10.96
CA ALA A 56 -2.31 1.19 -11.57
C ALA A 56 -1.01 0.78 -12.30
N VAL A 57 -0.46 -0.41 -12.01
CA VAL A 57 0.76 -0.96 -12.64
C VAL A 57 0.47 -1.72 -13.94
N LEU A 58 -0.77 -2.21 -14.12
CA LEU A 58 -1.15 -3.04 -15.28
C LEU A 58 -0.89 -2.39 -16.66
N PRO A 59 -1.06 -1.06 -16.86
CA PRO A 59 -0.74 -0.42 -18.14
C PRO A 59 0.71 -0.58 -18.59
N ALA A 60 1.65 -0.78 -17.65
CA ALA A 60 3.05 -1.06 -17.96
C ALA A 60 3.29 -2.52 -18.42
N GLY A 61 2.26 -3.37 -18.40
CA GLY A 61 2.37 -4.80 -18.70
C GLY A 61 3.04 -5.60 -17.58
N ARG A 62 2.99 -5.09 -16.34
CA ARG A 62 3.70 -5.64 -15.18
C ARG A 62 2.75 -6.02 -14.06
N TYR A 63 3.23 -6.90 -13.18
CA TYR A 63 2.56 -7.29 -11.95
C TYR A 63 3.42 -6.93 -10.73
N VAL A 64 2.79 -6.80 -9.57
CA VAL A 64 3.46 -6.42 -8.32
C VAL A 64 3.49 -7.61 -7.37
N ARG A 65 4.67 -7.93 -6.82
CA ARG A 65 4.84 -8.93 -5.77
C ARG A 65 4.72 -8.24 -4.42
N PHE A 66 3.51 -8.22 -3.87
CA PHE A 66 3.26 -7.56 -2.60
C PHE A 66 3.83 -8.33 -1.41
N MET A 67 4.43 -7.60 -0.49
CA MET A 67 4.79 -8.09 0.83
C MET A 67 3.56 -8.04 1.74
N ALA A 68 3.04 -9.19 2.15
CA ALA A 68 1.81 -9.32 2.94
C ALA A 68 2.02 -10.20 4.18
N LYS A 69 1.20 -9.96 5.21
CA LYS A 69 1.33 -10.65 6.50
C LYS A 69 1.15 -12.17 6.35
N LYS A 70 1.97 -12.96 7.06
CA LYS A 70 1.96 -14.43 7.00
C LYS A 70 0.57 -15.05 7.18
N GLU A 71 -0.26 -14.50 8.03
CA GLU A 71 -1.62 -15.01 8.31
C GLU A 71 -2.54 -14.93 7.08
N VAL A 72 -2.26 -14.04 6.12
CA VAL A 72 -2.97 -14.03 4.82
C VAL A 72 -2.60 -15.27 4.00
N PHE A 73 -1.35 -15.73 4.09
CA PHE A 73 -0.85 -16.92 3.41
C PHE A 73 -1.32 -18.22 4.06
N ASP A 74 -1.65 -18.18 5.34
CA ASP A 74 -2.15 -19.32 6.10
C ASP A 74 -3.68 -19.51 5.92
N HIS A 75 -4.39 -18.53 5.34
CA HIS A 75 -5.82 -18.64 5.04
C HIS A 75 -6.07 -19.64 3.89
N PRO A 76 -7.05 -20.56 3.99
CA PRO A 76 -7.22 -21.66 3.03
C PRO A 76 -7.54 -21.23 1.60
N ILE A 77 -8.25 -20.11 1.43
CA ILE A 77 -8.62 -19.54 0.11
C ILE A 77 -7.57 -18.54 -0.38
N ALA A 78 -7.28 -17.49 0.40
CA ALA A 78 -6.34 -16.45 0.00
C ALA A 78 -4.90 -16.98 -0.15
N GLY A 79 -4.47 -17.91 0.71
CA GLY A 79 -3.10 -18.40 0.75
C GLY A 79 -2.58 -18.99 -0.56
N PRO A 80 -3.29 -19.97 -1.17
CA PRO A 80 -2.94 -20.50 -2.49
C PRO A 80 -2.89 -19.43 -3.59
N LEU A 81 -3.81 -18.46 -3.57
CA LEU A 81 -3.81 -17.34 -4.53
C LEU A 81 -2.59 -16.44 -4.35
N MET A 82 -2.27 -16.05 -3.11
CA MET A 82 -1.10 -15.22 -2.80
C MET A 82 0.20 -15.89 -3.25
N LYS A 83 0.34 -17.20 -3.00
CA LYS A 83 1.50 -18.00 -3.46
C LYS A 83 1.56 -18.12 -4.97
N GLY A 84 0.42 -18.38 -5.63
CA GLY A 84 0.32 -18.49 -7.08
C GLY A 84 0.60 -17.17 -7.81
N MET A 85 0.36 -16.03 -7.17
CA MET A 85 0.73 -14.70 -7.64
C MET A 85 2.15 -14.29 -7.22
N HIS A 86 2.91 -15.20 -6.60
CA HIS A 86 4.28 -14.98 -6.14
C HIS A 86 4.44 -13.79 -5.19
N HIS A 87 3.41 -13.50 -4.39
CA HIS A 87 3.50 -12.53 -3.31
C HIS A 87 4.41 -13.04 -2.19
N ILE A 88 4.95 -12.12 -1.39
CA ILE A 88 5.98 -12.39 -0.39
C ILE A 88 5.33 -12.40 0.99
N SER A 89 5.45 -13.53 1.69
CA SER A 89 4.98 -13.68 3.06
C SER A 89 5.91 -12.99 4.05
N VAL A 90 5.33 -12.15 4.92
CA VAL A 90 6.03 -11.41 5.97
C VAL A 90 5.63 -11.90 7.34
N ASP A 91 6.59 -12.47 8.06
CA ASP A 91 6.48 -12.72 9.49
C ASP A 91 6.99 -11.49 10.26
N ARG A 92 6.17 -10.94 11.14
CA ARG A 92 6.55 -9.76 11.94
C ARG A 92 7.48 -10.10 13.09
N SER A 93 7.53 -11.35 13.52
CA SER A 93 8.47 -11.84 14.53
C SER A 93 9.86 -12.07 13.95
N ASN A 94 9.95 -12.39 12.66
CA ASN A 94 11.20 -12.61 11.94
C ASN A 94 11.11 -12.11 10.49
N GLY A 95 11.61 -10.90 10.25
CA GLY A 95 11.55 -10.26 8.93
C GLY A 95 12.56 -10.80 7.90
N SER A 96 13.64 -11.46 8.34
CA SER A 96 14.77 -11.85 7.48
C SER A 96 14.38 -12.73 6.27
N PRO A 97 13.52 -13.76 6.41
CA PRO A 97 13.10 -14.56 5.27
C PRO A 97 12.35 -13.75 4.21
N SER A 98 11.51 -12.80 4.65
CA SER A 98 10.75 -11.94 3.73
C SER A 98 11.63 -10.94 3.00
N PHE A 99 12.69 -10.45 3.65
CA PHE A 99 13.69 -9.58 3.05
C PHE A 99 14.48 -10.31 1.96
N ILE A 100 14.96 -11.52 2.24
CA ILE A 100 15.66 -12.37 1.25
C ILE A 100 14.76 -12.71 0.06
N ALA A 101 13.49 -13.04 0.32
CA ALA A 101 12.52 -13.31 -0.74
C ALA A 101 12.25 -12.07 -1.61
N ALA A 102 12.20 -10.88 -1.02
CA ALA A 102 12.07 -9.63 -1.74
C ALA A 102 13.30 -9.34 -2.62
N LEU A 103 14.52 -9.52 -2.09
CA LEU A 103 15.76 -9.40 -2.87
C LEU A 103 15.77 -10.37 -4.06
N LYS A 104 15.36 -11.63 -3.84
CA LYS A 104 15.27 -12.62 -4.92
C LYS A 104 14.26 -12.22 -5.99
N ALA A 105 13.11 -11.67 -5.60
CA ALA A 105 12.12 -11.17 -6.55
C ALA A 105 12.68 -9.99 -7.37
N LEU A 106 13.32 -9.02 -6.71
CA LEU A 106 13.96 -7.88 -7.38
C LEU A 106 15.09 -8.35 -8.31
N ALA A 107 15.95 -9.28 -7.89
CA ALA A 107 16.98 -9.85 -8.75
C ALA A 107 16.40 -10.58 -9.97
N GLY A 108 15.20 -11.15 -9.85
CA GLY A 108 14.42 -11.72 -10.96
C GLY A 108 13.78 -10.67 -11.88
N GLY A 109 14.01 -9.39 -11.62
CA GLY A 109 13.45 -8.27 -12.38
C GLY A 109 12.00 -7.97 -12.00
N GLU A 110 11.47 -8.45 -10.88
CA GLU A 110 10.08 -8.21 -10.47
C GLU A 110 9.89 -6.82 -9.85
N ILE A 111 8.63 -6.37 -9.81
CA ILE A 111 8.25 -5.20 -9.01
C ILE A 111 7.80 -5.69 -7.64
N VAL A 112 8.38 -5.16 -6.56
CA VAL A 112 7.99 -5.51 -5.18
C VAL A 112 7.19 -4.38 -4.56
N GLY A 113 5.99 -4.70 -4.06
CA GLY A 113 5.11 -3.73 -3.38
C GLY A 113 5.25 -3.82 -1.88
N VAL A 114 5.57 -2.71 -1.22
CA VAL A 114 5.80 -2.63 0.23
C VAL A 114 4.99 -1.50 0.84
N PHE A 115 4.39 -1.75 2.00
CA PHE A 115 3.71 -0.74 2.81
C PHE A 115 4.64 -0.32 3.96
N PRO A 116 5.36 0.81 3.88
CA PRO A 116 6.36 1.19 4.89
C PRO A 116 5.75 1.39 6.28
N GLU A 117 4.46 1.77 6.35
CA GLU A 117 3.71 2.00 7.60
C GLU A 117 3.34 0.69 8.35
N ALA A 118 3.56 -0.46 7.72
CA ALA A 118 3.34 -1.84 8.20
C ALA A 118 1.89 -2.21 8.62
N THR A 119 0.99 -1.24 8.77
CA THR A 119 -0.43 -1.44 9.07
C THR A 119 -1.23 -0.24 8.58
N ILE A 120 -2.50 -0.49 8.22
CA ILE A 120 -3.48 0.55 7.86
C ILE A 120 -3.50 1.68 8.90
N SER A 121 -3.41 2.91 8.42
CA SER A 121 -3.61 4.13 9.17
C SER A 121 -5.08 4.35 9.48
N ARG A 122 -5.38 4.63 10.75
CA ARG A 122 -6.74 4.95 11.24
C ARG A 122 -7.02 6.46 11.26
N THR A 123 -5.97 7.29 11.16
CA THR A 123 -6.08 8.74 11.00
C THR A 123 -6.11 9.14 9.53
N PHE A 124 -5.77 8.21 8.63
CA PHE A 124 -5.51 8.42 7.20
C PHE A 124 -4.40 9.43 6.89
N GLU A 125 -3.57 9.71 7.89
CA GLU A 125 -2.30 10.40 7.76
C GLU A 125 -1.16 9.38 7.68
N LEU A 126 -0.02 9.80 7.10
CA LEU A 126 1.18 8.97 7.03
C LEU A 126 1.79 8.73 8.40
N LYS A 127 1.87 7.45 8.77
CA LYS A 127 2.45 7.00 10.02
C LYS A 127 3.97 6.98 9.99
N GLU A 128 4.56 6.67 11.14
CA GLU A 128 5.95 6.22 11.21
C GLU A 128 6.16 5.02 10.27
N MET A 129 7.24 5.08 9.50
CA MET A 129 7.58 4.09 8.49
C MET A 129 8.77 3.25 8.94
N LYS A 130 8.79 1.98 8.54
CA LYS A 130 9.90 1.07 8.80
C LYS A 130 10.96 1.19 7.70
N SER A 131 12.23 1.03 8.09
CA SER A 131 13.39 1.18 7.21
C SER A 131 13.57 0.09 6.16
N GLY A 132 12.70 -0.93 6.14
CA GLY A 132 12.81 -2.08 5.24
C GLY A 132 12.85 -1.70 3.76
N VAL A 133 12.09 -0.68 3.34
CA VAL A 133 12.08 -0.21 1.94
C VAL A 133 13.44 0.39 1.54
N VAL A 134 14.00 1.27 2.38
CA VAL A 134 15.31 1.89 2.13
C VAL A 134 16.40 0.84 2.10
N ARG A 135 16.42 -0.07 3.09
CA ARG A 135 17.39 -1.18 3.13
C ARG A 135 17.29 -2.09 1.90
N LEU A 136 16.07 -2.37 1.45
CA LEU A 136 15.85 -3.20 0.27
C LEU A 136 16.36 -2.51 -1.00
N ALA A 137 16.16 -1.19 -1.13
CA ALA A 137 16.67 -0.42 -2.26
C ALA A 137 18.21 -0.36 -2.27
N MET A 138 18.84 -0.12 -1.11
CA MET A 138 20.30 -0.10 -0.97
C MET A 138 20.94 -1.43 -1.38
N GLU A 139 20.36 -2.54 -0.93
CA GLU A 139 20.91 -3.88 -1.16
C GLU A 139 20.65 -4.41 -2.58
N SER A 140 19.49 -4.08 -3.16
CA SER A 140 19.12 -4.56 -4.50
C SER A 140 19.55 -3.62 -5.64
N GLY A 141 19.86 -2.36 -5.34
CA GLY A 141 20.00 -1.30 -6.34
C GLY A 141 18.69 -0.94 -7.06
N ALA A 142 17.55 -1.45 -6.61
CA ALA A 142 16.26 -1.16 -7.23
C ALA A 142 15.80 0.27 -6.91
N PRO A 143 15.24 1.00 -7.89
CA PRO A 143 14.65 2.31 -7.63
C PRO A 143 13.40 2.19 -6.77
N ILE A 144 13.17 3.17 -5.91
CA ILE A 144 11.92 3.34 -5.17
C ILE A 144 10.98 4.23 -5.98
N ILE A 145 9.73 3.79 -6.09
CA ILE A 145 8.60 4.54 -6.64
C ILE A 145 7.63 4.84 -5.49
N PRO A 146 7.71 6.03 -4.87
CA PRO A 146 6.72 6.46 -3.90
C PRO A 146 5.33 6.45 -4.54
N THR A 147 4.38 5.82 -3.86
CA THR A 147 3.02 5.61 -4.36
C THR A 147 2.03 5.95 -3.26
N VAL A 148 0.99 6.69 -3.60
CA VAL A 148 -0.12 7.01 -2.70
C VAL A 148 -1.42 6.48 -3.28
N VAL A 149 -2.18 5.78 -2.45
CA VAL A 149 -3.57 5.41 -2.67
C VAL A 149 -4.45 6.30 -1.79
N TRP A 150 -5.51 6.86 -2.38
CA TRP A 150 -6.51 7.65 -1.69
C TRP A 150 -7.93 7.29 -2.13
N GLY A 151 -8.86 7.27 -1.18
CA GLY A 151 -10.28 6.95 -1.38
C GLY A 151 -10.65 5.48 -1.07
N SER A 152 -9.66 4.58 -1.03
CA SER A 152 -9.88 3.16 -0.74
C SER A 152 -10.41 2.91 0.68
N GLN A 153 -10.10 3.81 1.63
CA GLN A 153 -10.56 3.72 3.01
C GLN A 153 -12.09 3.80 3.16
N ARG A 154 -12.79 4.33 2.14
CA ARG A 154 -14.25 4.39 2.07
C ARG A 154 -14.90 3.04 1.81
N ILE A 155 -14.16 2.11 1.20
CA ILE A 155 -14.65 0.77 0.85
C ILE A 155 -14.44 -0.16 2.04
N TRP A 156 -13.19 -0.30 2.49
CA TRP A 156 -12.87 -1.21 3.59
C TRP A 156 -11.59 -0.80 4.29
N THR A 157 -11.72 -0.35 5.54
CA THR A 157 -10.60 0.03 6.40
C THR A 157 -10.74 -0.54 7.81
N LYS A 158 -9.72 -0.33 8.65
CA LYS A 158 -9.61 -0.92 9.97
C LYS A 158 -10.61 -0.30 10.95
N ARG A 159 -11.33 -1.15 11.70
CA ARG A 159 -12.35 -0.77 12.70
C ARG A 159 -13.60 -0.06 12.15
N ILE A 160 -13.73 0.07 10.83
CA ILE A 160 -14.94 0.60 10.18
C ILE A 160 -15.62 -0.52 9.40
N LYS A 161 -16.96 -0.54 9.40
CA LYS A 161 -17.73 -1.53 8.65
C LYS A 161 -17.46 -1.35 7.15
N ARG A 162 -17.14 -2.45 6.47
CA ARG A 162 -16.93 -2.48 5.01
C ARG A 162 -18.21 -2.07 4.26
N ASP A 163 -18.05 -1.30 3.20
CA ASP A 163 -19.09 -0.85 2.30
C ASP A 163 -18.75 -1.26 0.85
N PHE A 164 -19.34 -2.37 0.41
CA PHE A 164 -19.26 -2.86 -0.97
C PHE A 164 -20.47 -2.45 -1.82
N GLY A 165 -21.15 -1.36 -1.43
CA GLY A 165 -22.21 -0.76 -2.22
C GLY A 165 -21.67 -0.09 -3.50
N ARG A 166 -22.53 0.04 -4.51
CA ARG A 166 -22.21 0.69 -5.79
C ARG A 166 -22.25 2.22 -5.68
N LYS A 167 -21.39 2.78 -4.82
CA LYS A 167 -21.36 4.22 -4.50
C LYS A 167 -20.44 5.04 -5.41
N ASN A 168 -19.85 4.39 -6.41
CA ASN A 168 -18.97 5.01 -7.40
C ASN A 168 -17.82 5.83 -6.80
N PHE A 169 -17.23 5.30 -5.72
CA PHE A 169 -16.19 6.00 -4.98
C PHE A 169 -15.02 6.36 -5.91
N PRO A 170 -14.55 7.63 -5.89
CA PRO A 170 -13.33 8.02 -6.59
C PRO A 170 -12.13 7.38 -5.88
N ILE A 171 -11.19 6.87 -6.67
CA ILE A 171 -9.94 6.27 -6.20
C ILE A 171 -8.80 6.93 -6.94
N ILE A 172 -7.87 7.54 -6.20
CA ILE A 172 -6.68 8.15 -6.78
C ILE A 172 -5.47 7.28 -6.43
N VAL A 173 -4.67 6.95 -7.43
CA VAL A 173 -3.34 6.37 -7.24
C VAL A 173 -2.31 7.30 -7.86
N ALA A 174 -1.49 7.93 -7.02
CA ALA A 174 -0.46 8.86 -7.45
C ALA A 174 0.93 8.25 -7.25
N MET A 175 1.78 8.31 -8.28
CA MET A 175 3.11 7.70 -8.31
C MET A 175 4.14 8.76 -8.69
N ALA A 176 5.16 8.93 -7.85
CA ALA A 176 6.27 9.82 -8.14
C ALA A 176 7.25 9.18 -9.14
N ALA A 177 8.15 9.99 -9.69
CA ALA A 177 9.26 9.48 -10.47
C ALA A 177 10.15 8.54 -9.64
N PRO A 178 10.70 7.47 -10.24
CA PRO A 178 11.63 6.57 -9.56
C PRO A 178 12.87 7.33 -9.08
N TYR A 179 13.38 6.97 -7.90
CA TYR A 179 14.67 7.45 -7.42
C TYR A 179 15.49 6.30 -6.83
N PHE A 180 16.81 6.45 -6.90
CA PHE A 180 17.76 5.45 -6.41
C PHE A 180 18.33 5.87 -5.07
N ILE A 181 18.73 4.89 -4.27
CA ILE A 181 19.46 5.08 -3.02
C ILE A 181 20.83 4.43 -3.18
N GLU A 182 21.88 5.12 -2.74
CA GLU A 182 23.23 4.57 -2.76
C GLU A 182 23.44 3.59 -1.59
N ALA A 183 24.24 2.55 -1.81
CA ALA A 183 24.41 1.45 -0.85
C ALA A 183 24.93 1.86 0.54
N ASN A 184 25.56 3.03 0.67
CA ASN A 184 26.13 3.53 1.91
C ASN A 184 25.47 4.84 2.40
N SER A 185 24.28 5.18 1.88
CA SER A 185 23.53 6.35 2.34
C SER A 185 23.05 6.19 3.80
N ASP A 186 22.90 7.32 4.49
CA ASP A 186 22.30 7.34 5.83
C ASP A 186 20.81 6.95 5.76
N ILE A 187 20.45 5.89 6.48
CA ILE A 187 19.11 5.29 6.42
C ILE A 187 18.04 6.27 6.93
N GLU A 188 18.34 7.05 7.96
CA GLU A 188 17.39 7.98 8.55
C GLU A 188 17.08 9.14 7.58
N ALA A 189 18.11 9.70 6.97
CA ALA A 189 17.98 10.72 5.92
C ALA A 189 17.18 10.21 4.72
N GLU A 190 17.44 8.99 4.26
CA GLU A 190 16.70 8.39 3.14
C GLU A 190 15.23 8.08 3.49
N MET A 191 14.97 7.68 4.73
CA MET A 191 13.61 7.54 5.25
C MET A 191 12.87 8.88 5.30
N GLY A 192 13.57 9.97 5.67
CA GLY A 192 13.05 11.33 5.62
C GLY A 192 12.69 11.77 4.20
N LYS A 193 13.55 11.48 3.22
CA LYS A 193 13.29 11.75 1.79
C LYS A 193 12.09 10.96 1.28
N LEU A 194 12.00 9.66 1.60
CA LEU A 194 10.85 8.84 1.24
C LEU A 194 9.55 9.42 1.84
N ARG A 195 9.60 9.83 3.11
CA ARG A 195 8.46 10.43 3.81
C ARG A 195 7.98 11.68 3.11
N SER A 196 8.90 12.62 2.85
CA SER A 196 8.58 13.88 2.17
C SER A 196 7.96 13.65 0.79
N LYS A 197 8.49 12.71 0.00
CA LYS A 197 7.91 12.36 -1.31
C LYS A 197 6.49 11.80 -1.19
N LEU A 198 6.23 10.94 -0.19
CA LEU A 198 4.88 10.41 0.06
C LEU A 198 3.93 11.50 0.57
N GLU A 199 4.40 12.42 1.40
CA GLU A 199 3.60 13.56 1.88
C GLU A 199 3.20 14.48 0.73
N ASP A 200 4.10 14.76 -0.20
CA ASP A 200 3.80 15.59 -1.37
C ASP A 200 2.82 14.91 -2.32
N LEU A 201 3.00 13.61 -2.60
CA LEU A 201 2.02 12.82 -3.36
C LEU A 201 0.65 12.76 -2.67
N LEU A 202 0.63 12.64 -1.34
CA LEU A 202 -0.62 12.60 -0.59
C LEU A 202 -1.37 13.92 -0.68
N LYS A 203 -0.67 15.06 -0.58
CA LYS A 203 -1.27 16.39 -0.80
C LYS A 203 -1.84 16.50 -2.22
N ILE A 204 -1.13 16.01 -3.24
CA ILE A 204 -1.61 16.00 -4.62
C ILE A 204 -2.89 15.15 -4.75
N ALA A 205 -2.87 13.93 -4.20
CA ALA A 205 -4.02 13.04 -4.27
C ALA A 205 -5.25 13.63 -3.55
N GLN A 206 -5.04 14.26 -2.39
CA GLN A 206 -6.11 14.91 -1.63
C GLN A 206 -6.64 16.16 -2.32
N SER A 207 -5.78 16.99 -2.92
CA SER A 207 -6.21 18.22 -3.61
C SER A 207 -6.98 17.95 -4.91
N HIS A 208 -6.69 16.85 -5.59
CA HIS A 208 -7.43 16.41 -6.79
C HIS A 208 -8.66 15.58 -6.47
N TYR A 209 -8.90 15.28 -5.19
CA TYR A 209 -10.03 14.44 -4.80
C TYR A 209 -11.34 15.24 -4.93
N PRO A 210 -12.38 14.70 -5.58
CA PRO A 210 -13.57 15.48 -5.94
C PRO A 210 -14.56 15.70 -4.78
N ASP A 211 -14.28 15.16 -3.59
CA ASP A 211 -15.16 15.15 -2.42
C ASP A 211 -14.37 15.72 -1.24
N SER A 212 -14.85 16.79 -0.59
CA SER A 212 -14.13 17.41 0.52
C SER A 212 -14.09 16.52 1.76
N GLY A 213 -15.08 15.64 1.94
CA GLY A 213 -15.16 14.76 3.10
C GLY A 213 -15.34 15.47 4.44
N ASP A 214 -15.86 16.69 4.44
CA ASP A 214 -16.07 17.45 5.68
C ASP A 214 -17.03 16.68 6.61
N GLY A 215 -16.60 16.48 7.86
CA GLY A 215 -17.31 15.68 8.86
C GLY A 215 -17.32 14.16 8.61
N GLU A 216 -16.79 13.68 7.49
CA GLU A 216 -16.84 12.27 7.12
C GLU A 216 -15.75 11.45 7.79
N PHE A 217 -16.08 10.19 8.14
CA PHE A 217 -15.18 9.31 8.90
C PHE A 217 -13.88 8.98 8.15
N TRP A 218 -13.90 9.06 6.82
CA TRP A 218 -12.80 8.66 5.94
C TRP A 218 -11.78 9.78 5.70
N GLN A 219 -12.09 11.00 6.14
CA GLN A 219 -11.29 12.19 5.97
C GLN A 219 -10.52 12.50 7.28
N PRO A 220 -9.21 12.85 7.21
CA PRO A 220 -8.42 13.22 8.38
C PRO A 220 -9.02 14.43 9.12
N ALA A 221 -8.93 14.44 10.45
CA ALA A 221 -9.38 15.57 11.28
C ALA A 221 -8.75 16.91 10.85
N LYS A 222 -7.46 16.92 10.50
CA LYS A 222 -6.75 18.12 10.02
C LYS A 222 -7.28 18.68 8.69
N LEU A 223 -8.05 17.88 7.95
CA LEU A 223 -8.71 18.26 6.69
C LEU A 223 -10.23 18.42 6.86
N GLY A 224 -10.73 18.58 8.10
CA GLY A 224 -12.15 18.80 8.37
C GLY A 224 -12.98 17.52 8.53
N GLY A 225 -12.38 16.34 8.42
CA GLY A 225 -13.07 15.05 8.60
C GLY A 225 -13.26 14.64 10.07
N SER A 226 -13.83 13.46 10.27
CA SER A 226 -14.07 12.87 11.60
C SER A 226 -13.22 11.64 11.92
N ALA A 227 -12.21 11.32 11.10
CA ALA A 227 -11.20 10.34 11.48
C ALA A 227 -10.49 10.79 12.77
N PRO A 228 -10.10 9.86 13.68
CA PRO A 228 -9.46 10.24 14.94
C PRO A 228 -8.15 11.00 14.69
N THR A 229 -7.86 11.99 15.53
CA THR A 229 -6.53 12.63 15.55
C THR A 229 -5.47 11.62 16.02
N PRO A 230 -4.17 11.88 15.76
CA PRO A 230 -3.09 11.06 16.30
C PRO A 230 -3.18 10.88 17.82
N GLU A 231 -3.51 11.94 18.56
CA GLU A 231 -3.64 11.94 20.02
C GLU A 231 -4.81 11.07 20.47
N GLN A 232 -6.00 11.27 19.86
CA GLN A 232 -7.18 10.43 20.14
C GLN A 232 -6.90 8.96 19.81
N LEU A 233 -6.16 8.70 18.74
CA LEU A 233 -5.82 7.33 18.34
C LEU A 233 -4.94 6.62 19.39
N VAL A 234 -4.00 7.34 20.03
CA VAL A 234 -3.20 6.78 21.13
C VAL A 234 -4.10 6.32 22.27
N GLU A 235 -5.06 7.14 22.67
CA GLU A 235 -6.02 6.82 23.74
C GLU A 235 -6.91 5.63 23.36
N ILE A 236 -7.43 5.60 22.13
CA ILE A 236 -8.24 4.50 21.62
C ILE A 236 -7.47 3.19 21.65
N ILE A 237 -6.20 3.19 21.19
CA ILE A 237 -5.37 1.98 21.19
C ILE A 237 -5.08 1.52 22.63
N ALA A 238 -4.80 2.44 23.55
CA ALA A 238 -4.58 2.11 24.96
C ALA A 238 -5.82 1.47 25.59
N LYS A 239 -7.02 2.00 25.29
CA LYS A 239 -8.29 1.43 25.73
C LYS A 239 -8.53 0.03 25.16
N GLU A 240 -8.36 -0.14 23.84
CA GLU A 240 -8.50 -1.45 23.17
C GLU A 240 -7.53 -2.50 23.73
N LYS A 241 -6.32 -2.09 24.15
CA LYS A 241 -5.35 -3.00 24.77
C LYS A 241 -5.82 -3.45 26.15
N ARG A 242 -6.27 -2.52 27.01
CA ARG A 242 -6.83 -2.83 28.33
C ARG A 242 -8.02 -3.78 28.25
N GLU A 243 -8.93 -3.53 27.31
CA GLU A 243 -10.11 -4.39 27.11
C GLU A 243 -9.75 -5.82 26.67
N ARG A 244 -8.64 -6.01 25.95
CA ARG A 244 -8.14 -7.33 25.56
C ARG A 244 -7.41 -8.07 26.66
N GLU A 245 -6.90 -7.36 27.66
CA GLU A 245 -6.24 -7.96 28.83
C GLU A 245 -7.25 -8.42 29.89
N ILE A 246 -8.49 -7.90 29.82
CA ILE A 246 -9.59 -8.23 30.74
C ILE A 246 -10.46 -9.40 30.23
N ASN A 247 -10.44 -9.67 28.91
CA ASN A 247 -11.18 -10.76 28.26
C ASN A 247 -10.27 -11.93 27.92
#